data_AF-A0A2T9YD86-F1
#
_entry.id   AF-A0A2T9YD86-F1
#
_cell.length_a   1.000
_cell.length_b   1.000
_cell.length_c   1.000
_cell.angle_alpha   90.00
_cell.angle_beta   90.00
_cell.angle_gamma   90.00
#
_symmetry.space_group_name_H-M   'P 1'
#
loop_
_entity.id
_entity.type
_entity.pdbx_description
1 polymer ?
#
loop_
_entity_poly.entity_id
_entity_poly.type
_entity_poly.pdbx_seq_one_letter_code
_entity_poly.pdbx_strand_id
1 'polypeptide(L)'
;MDDVSKIKSLFSNTIQKTDQYHNEIDMLGLAISVPEFVKKLFRILEDESYSKIIFWSKSGESFIVKDQNELSKSVLPKHFKHNNFASFVRQLNKYDFHKVKNSDEAKYYGESVWEFKHPNFKHGRHELLEKIKRKPALKSRMSMASVKNSPYPIRANQRLGLNRHISGMSNTNDLQNQIVTLTHANSQMTKYLNQMTTCFQTVNEELAMIKKNMITQDQLMSEFLKYVLAQEQKTFSN
;
A
#
# COMPACT_ATOMS: atom_id res chain seq x y z
N MET A 1 9.09 -45.46 -23.97
CA MET A 1 8.27 -44.35 -24.51
C MET A 1 7.56 -43.57 -23.41
N ASP A 2 7.14 -44.23 -22.32
CA ASP A 2 6.36 -43.59 -21.24
C ASP A 2 7.13 -42.57 -20.38
N ASP A 3 8.41 -42.79 -20.09
CA ASP A 3 9.17 -41.88 -19.22
C ASP A 3 9.48 -40.52 -19.87
N VAL A 4 9.69 -40.48 -21.19
CA VAL A 4 9.94 -39.22 -21.92
C VAL A 4 8.70 -38.32 -21.90
N SER A 5 7.50 -38.91 -21.99
CA SER A 5 6.23 -38.17 -21.89
C SER A 5 6.01 -37.63 -20.48
N LYS A 6 6.41 -38.38 -19.46
CA LYS A 6 6.34 -37.97 -18.05
C LYS A 6 7.29 -36.83 -17.74
N ILE A 7 8.51 -36.87 -18.29
CA ILE A 7 9.49 -35.79 -18.19
C ILE A 7 8.99 -34.52 -18.90
N LYS A 8 8.45 -34.64 -20.12
CA LYS A 8 7.85 -33.48 -20.83
C LYS A 8 6.68 -32.85 -20.08
N SER A 9 5.85 -33.68 -19.43
CA SER A 9 4.76 -33.21 -18.58
C SER A 9 5.27 -32.47 -17.34
N LEU A 10 6.28 -33.02 -16.65
CA LEU A 10 6.92 -32.35 -15.51
C LEU A 10 7.58 -31.02 -15.91
N PHE A 11 8.23 -30.96 -17.07
CA PHE A 11 8.80 -29.71 -17.59
C PHE A 11 7.73 -28.67 -17.94
N SER A 12 6.63 -29.06 -18.60
CA SER A 12 5.52 -28.13 -18.87
C SER A 12 4.87 -27.61 -17.60
N ASN A 13 4.69 -28.46 -16.59
CA ASN A 13 4.15 -28.07 -15.29
C ASN A 13 5.10 -27.14 -14.53
N THR A 14 6.41 -27.33 -14.66
CA THR A 14 7.42 -26.45 -14.07
C THR A 14 7.42 -25.09 -14.77
N ILE A 15 7.33 -25.03 -16.11
CA ILE A 15 7.24 -23.77 -16.87
C ILE A 15 5.95 -23.00 -16.51
N GLN A 16 4.83 -23.70 -16.41
CA GLN A 16 3.55 -23.09 -15.98
C GLN A 16 3.63 -22.57 -14.53
N LYS A 17 4.29 -23.30 -13.63
CA LYS A 17 4.57 -22.81 -12.28
C LYS A 17 5.48 -21.59 -12.29
N THR A 18 6.54 -21.56 -13.11
CA THR A 18 7.43 -20.41 -13.18
C THR A 18 6.73 -19.17 -13.73
N ASP A 19 5.81 -19.29 -14.68
CA ASP A 19 4.99 -18.18 -15.17
C ASP A 19 3.97 -17.71 -14.12
N GLN A 20 3.40 -18.64 -13.35
CA GLN A 20 2.55 -18.31 -12.21
C GLN A 20 3.33 -17.52 -11.14
N TYR A 21 4.58 -17.91 -10.83
CA TYR A 21 5.44 -17.17 -9.91
C TYR A 21 6.00 -15.88 -10.52
N HIS A 22 6.17 -15.76 -11.83
CA HIS A 22 6.61 -14.52 -12.50
C HIS A 22 5.56 -13.42 -12.35
N ASN A 23 4.28 -13.76 -12.56
CA ASN A 23 3.15 -12.86 -12.29
C ASN A 23 3.02 -12.51 -10.81
N GLU A 24 3.36 -13.44 -9.91
CA GLU A 24 3.39 -13.18 -8.47
C GLU A 24 4.60 -12.31 -8.06
N ILE A 25 5.74 -12.42 -8.75
CA ILE A 25 6.98 -11.65 -8.54
C ILE A 25 6.86 -10.21 -9.04
N ASP A 26 6.22 -9.96 -10.19
CA ASP A 26 5.91 -8.60 -10.64
C ASP A 26 4.94 -7.90 -9.68
N MET A 27 4.01 -8.67 -9.10
CA MET A 27 3.11 -8.19 -8.04
C MET A 27 3.85 -7.98 -6.71
N LEU A 28 4.89 -8.77 -6.41
CA LEU A 28 5.77 -8.60 -5.23
C LEU A 28 6.67 -7.36 -5.35
N GLY A 29 7.10 -6.99 -6.56
CA GLY A 29 7.83 -5.76 -6.85
C GLY A 29 7.01 -4.50 -6.51
N LEU A 30 5.69 -4.53 -6.71
CA LEU A 30 4.75 -3.51 -6.18
C LEU A 30 4.35 -3.75 -4.70
N ALA A 31 4.45 -4.97 -4.19
CA ALA A 31 3.82 -5.37 -2.92
C ALA A 31 4.43 -4.77 -1.66
N ILE A 32 5.68 -4.31 -1.70
CA ILE A 32 6.35 -3.77 -0.50
C ILE A 32 5.87 -2.34 -0.18
N SER A 33 5.50 -1.57 -1.21
CA SER A 33 5.18 -0.14 -1.08
C SER A 33 3.68 0.16 -1.04
N VAL A 34 2.87 -0.65 -1.75
CA VAL A 34 1.42 -0.45 -1.85
C VAL A 34 0.70 -1.05 -0.64
N PRO A 35 -0.15 -0.28 0.07
CA PRO A 35 -0.89 -0.81 1.20
C PRO A 35 -1.82 -1.97 0.83
N GLU A 36 -1.90 -2.98 1.70
CA GLU A 36 -2.69 -4.21 1.48
C GLU A 36 -4.17 -3.95 1.14
N PHE A 37 -4.78 -2.95 1.79
CA PHE A 37 -6.16 -2.55 1.48
C PHE A 37 -6.30 -2.07 0.04
N VAL A 38 -5.36 -1.26 -0.44
CA VAL A 38 -5.39 -0.68 -1.80
C VAL A 38 -5.21 -1.78 -2.84
N LYS A 39 -4.27 -2.71 -2.62
CA LYS A 39 -4.06 -3.89 -3.49
C LYS A 39 -5.34 -4.72 -3.60
N LYS A 40 -5.97 -5.04 -2.47
CA LYS A 40 -7.21 -5.82 -2.43
C LYS A 40 -8.36 -5.12 -3.11
N LEU A 41 -8.54 -3.81 -2.87
CA LEU A 41 -9.57 -3.01 -3.51
C LEU A 41 -9.40 -3.01 -5.03
N PHE A 42 -8.17 -2.82 -5.50
CA PHE A 42 -7.86 -2.81 -6.92
C PHE A 42 -8.17 -4.17 -7.58
N ARG A 43 -7.75 -5.27 -6.94
CA ARG A 43 -8.07 -6.63 -7.41
C ARG A 43 -9.56 -6.94 -7.44
N ILE A 44 -10.34 -6.45 -6.47
CA ILE A 44 -11.81 -6.59 -6.45
C ILE A 44 -12.42 -5.90 -7.67
N LEU A 45 -11.88 -4.75 -8.08
CA LEU A 45 -12.38 -3.97 -9.21
C LEU A 45 -11.96 -4.53 -10.58
N GLU A 46 -10.89 -5.32 -10.64
CA GLU A 46 -10.46 -6.03 -11.86
C GLU A 46 -11.20 -7.37 -12.06
N ASP A 47 -11.77 -7.94 -11.00
CA ASP A 47 -12.52 -9.20 -11.08
C ASP A 47 -13.91 -8.96 -11.69
N GLU A 48 -14.11 -9.46 -12.90
CA GLU A 48 -15.35 -9.34 -13.66
C GLU A 48 -16.55 -9.96 -12.93
N SER A 49 -16.32 -10.92 -12.02
CA SER A 49 -17.36 -11.54 -11.19
C SER A 49 -18.09 -10.52 -10.30
N TYR A 50 -17.41 -9.43 -9.92
CA TYR A 50 -17.97 -8.38 -9.07
C TYR A 50 -18.46 -7.15 -9.83
N SER A 51 -18.31 -7.12 -11.17
CA SER A 51 -18.64 -5.97 -12.03
C SER A 51 -20.09 -5.48 -11.87
N LYS A 52 -21.01 -6.34 -11.43
CA LYS A 52 -22.42 -5.96 -11.15
C LYS A 52 -22.61 -5.19 -9.84
N ILE A 53 -21.67 -5.35 -8.90
CA ILE A 53 -21.74 -4.84 -7.52
C ILE A 53 -20.82 -3.64 -7.35
N ILE A 54 -19.59 -3.76 -7.83
CA ILE A 54 -18.53 -2.76 -7.71
C ILE A 54 -17.68 -2.75 -9.00
N PHE A 55 -17.54 -1.58 -9.60
CA PHE A 55 -16.89 -1.45 -10.92
C PHE A 55 -16.28 -0.07 -11.12
N TRP A 56 -15.41 0.06 -12.12
CA TRP A 56 -14.83 1.34 -12.52
C TRP A 56 -15.85 2.24 -13.22
N SER A 57 -15.79 3.55 -12.99
CA SER A 57 -16.54 4.51 -13.79
C SER A 57 -16.09 4.50 -15.25
N LYS A 58 -16.91 5.03 -16.15
CA LYS A 58 -16.61 5.07 -17.60
C LYS A 58 -15.28 5.76 -17.93
N SER A 59 -14.86 6.72 -17.11
CA SER A 59 -13.58 7.43 -17.27
C SER A 59 -12.39 6.67 -16.68
N GLY A 60 -12.63 5.64 -15.87
CA GLY A 60 -11.59 4.89 -15.16
C GLY A 60 -10.87 5.67 -14.06
N GLU A 61 -11.37 6.86 -13.68
CA GLU A 61 -10.75 7.70 -12.64
C GLU A 61 -11.39 7.53 -11.25
N SER A 62 -12.49 6.80 -11.17
CA SER A 62 -13.25 6.56 -9.95
C SER A 62 -13.87 5.16 -10.02
N PHE A 63 -14.34 4.67 -8.88
CA PHE A 63 -15.10 3.43 -8.85
C PHE A 63 -16.45 3.64 -8.16
N ILE A 64 -17.40 2.79 -8.52
CA ILE A 64 -18.80 2.88 -8.14
C ILE A 64 -19.17 1.60 -7.41
N VAL A 65 -19.84 1.75 -6.27
CA VAL A 65 -20.51 0.68 -5.55
C VAL A 65 -22.00 0.84 -5.81
N LYS A 66 -22.59 -0.11 -6.54
CA LYS A 66 -24.00 -0.08 -6.93
C LYS A 66 -24.92 -0.50 -5.79
N ASP A 67 -24.57 -1.59 -5.10
CA ASP A 67 -25.32 -2.11 -3.95
C ASP A 67 -24.40 -2.34 -2.75
N GLN A 68 -24.61 -1.55 -1.71
CA GLN A 68 -23.90 -1.66 -0.43
C GLN A 68 -24.15 -3.01 0.27
N ASN A 69 -25.38 -3.53 0.22
CA ASN A 69 -25.77 -4.76 0.89
C ASN A 69 -25.12 -5.97 0.21
N GLU A 70 -25.13 -6.00 -1.11
CA GLU A 70 -24.51 -7.08 -1.88
C GLU A 70 -22.99 -7.06 -1.74
N LEU A 71 -22.36 -5.88 -1.76
CA LEU A 71 -20.93 -5.73 -1.47
C LEU A 71 -20.59 -6.29 -0.09
N SER A 72 -21.41 -5.95 0.92
CA SER A 72 -21.22 -6.38 2.31
C SER A 72 -21.35 -7.90 2.48
N LYS A 73 -22.31 -8.54 1.81
CA LYS A 73 -22.58 -9.97 1.96
C LYS A 73 -21.66 -10.85 1.10
N SER A 74 -21.40 -10.45 -0.13
CA SER A 74 -20.80 -11.34 -1.14
C SER A 74 -19.32 -11.07 -1.41
N VAL A 75 -18.87 -9.82 -1.25
CA VAL A 75 -17.51 -9.40 -1.62
C VAL A 75 -16.63 -9.19 -0.39
N LEU A 76 -17.07 -8.39 0.59
CA LEU A 76 -16.26 -8.06 1.75
C LEU A 76 -15.75 -9.29 2.54
N PRO A 77 -16.55 -10.34 2.82
CA PRO A 77 -16.09 -11.50 3.57
C PRO A 77 -15.02 -12.33 2.85
N LYS A 78 -14.96 -12.27 1.51
CA LYS A 78 -13.99 -13.01 0.71
C LYS A 78 -12.62 -12.35 0.70
N HIS A 79 -12.56 -11.03 0.84
CA HIS A 79 -11.32 -10.24 0.73
C HIS A 79 -10.85 -9.63 2.06
N PHE A 80 -11.76 -9.39 3.00
CA PHE A 80 -11.53 -8.75 4.29
C PHE A 80 -12.08 -9.59 5.45
N LYS A 81 -11.53 -9.41 6.65
CA LYS A 81 -11.97 -10.12 7.87
C LYS A 81 -13.26 -9.54 8.50
N HIS A 82 -14.10 -8.88 7.69
CA HIS A 82 -15.37 -8.30 8.12
C HIS A 82 -16.29 -8.15 6.91
N ASN A 83 -17.59 -8.04 7.16
CA ASN A 83 -18.63 -7.82 6.15
C ASN A 83 -19.22 -6.40 6.21
N ASN A 84 -18.72 -5.53 7.09
CA ASN A 84 -19.33 -4.22 7.33
C ASN A 84 -18.85 -3.16 6.32
N PHE A 85 -19.79 -2.56 5.59
CA PHE A 85 -19.52 -1.46 4.66
C PHE A 85 -18.90 -0.22 5.32
N ALA A 86 -19.31 0.13 6.54
CA ALA A 86 -18.75 1.29 7.24
C ALA A 86 -17.24 1.09 7.54
N SER A 87 -16.82 -0.15 7.81
CA SER A 87 -15.40 -0.49 7.97
C SER A 87 -14.64 -0.33 6.66
N PHE A 88 -15.26 -0.72 5.54
CA PHE A 88 -14.70 -0.51 4.20
C PHE A 88 -14.55 0.98 3.87
N VAL A 89 -15.59 1.79 4.10
CA VAL A 89 -15.55 3.26 3.93
C VAL A 89 -14.50 3.91 4.86
N ARG A 90 -14.35 3.41 6.08
CA ARG A 90 -13.30 3.90 6.99
C ARG A 90 -11.90 3.63 6.44
N GLN A 91 -11.68 2.48 5.81
CA GLN A 91 -10.40 2.22 5.14
C GLN A 91 -10.20 3.15 3.95
N LEU A 92 -11.23 3.36 3.11
CA LEU A 92 -11.18 4.36 2.03
C LEU A 92 -10.75 5.74 2.55
N ASN A 93 -11.40 6.24 3.61
CA ASN A 93 -11.06 7.53 4.21
C ASN A 93 -9.63 7.59 4.77
N LYS A 94 -9.09 6.47 5.29
CA LYS A 94 -7.71 6.39 5.78
C LYS A 94 -6.68 6.54 4.65
N TYR A 95 -7.04 6.20 3.42
CA TYR A 95 -6.21 6.34 2.23
C TYR A 95 -6.66 7.51 1.35
N ASP A 96 -7.41 8.45 1.92
CA ASP A 96 -7.81 9.70 1.25
C ASP A 96 -8.71 9.52 0.01
N PHE A 97 -9.45 8.42 -0.05
CA PHE A 97 -10.54 8.28 -1.02
C PHE A 97 -11.72 9.15 -0.59
N HIS A 98 -12.28 9.90 -1.53
CA HIS A 98 -13.39 10.81 -1.27
C HIS A 98 -14.64 10.38 -2.02
N LYS A 99 -15.80 10.49 -1.35
CA LYS A 99 -17.10 10.28 -1.98
C LYS A 99 -17.39 11.44 -2.95
N VAL A 100 -17.74 11.10 -4.19
CA VAL A 100 -18.18 12.08 -5.19
C VAL A 100 -19.64 12.44 -4.88
N LYS A 101 -19.91 13.73 -4.62
CA LYS A 101 -21.25 14.22 -4.23
C LYS A 101 -22.20 14.35 -5.43
N ASN A 102 -21.67 14.75 -6.59
CA ASN A 102 -22.43 14.92 -7.83
C ASN A 102 -22.00 13.87 -8.85
N SER A 103 -22.31 12.61 -8.56
CA SER A 103 -21.99 11.51 -9.46
C SER A 103 -22.92 11.57 -10.69
N ASP A 104 -22.37 11.78 -11.88
CA ASP A 104 -23.15 11.64 -13.11
C ASP A 104 -23.66 10.20 -13.28
N GLU A 105 -22.94 9.22 -12.75
CA GLU A 105 -23.32 7.81 -12.74
C GLU A 105 -24.49 7.54 -11.79
N ALA A 106 -24.66 8.31 -10.71
CA ALA A 106 -25.86 8.26 -9.88
C ALA A 106 -27.14 8.67 -10.63
N LYS A 107 -27.02 9.51 -11.68
CA LYS A 107 -28.16 9.82 -12.56
C LYS A 107 -28.57 8.61 -13.43
N TYR A 108 -27.63 7.72 -13.75
CA TYR A 108 -27.88 6.53 -14.58
C TYR A 108 -28.29 5.30 -13.78
N TYR A 109 -27.69 5.09 -12.60
CA TYR A 109 -27.88 3.88 -11.79
C TYR A 109 -28.76 4.09 -10.55
N GLY A 110 -29.19 5.33 -10.28
CA GLY A 110 -30.07 5.69 -9.17
C GLY A 110 -29.33 6.29 -7.97
N GLU A 111 -30.09 6.94 -7.08
CA GLU A 111 -29.57 7.71 -5.94
C GLU A 111 -28.84 6.85 -4.87
N SER A 112 -29.00 5.52 -4.93
CA SER A 112 -28.39 4.59 -3.96
C SER A 112 -26.94 4.20 -4.27
N VAL A 113 -26.36 4.66 -5.38
CA VAL A 113 -24.97 4.31 -5.74
C VAL A 113 -23.95 5.18 -5.00
N TRP A 114 -22.79 4.61 -4.73
CA TRP A 114 -21.69 5.29 -4.06
C TRP A 114 -20.48 5.35 -4.97
N GLU A 115 -20.10 6.55 -5.38
CA GLU A 115 -18.88 6.76 -6.16
C GLU A 115 -17.75 7.29 -5.27
N PHE A 116 -16.57 6.69 -5.39
CA PHE A 116 -15.36 7.10 -4.69
C PHE A 116 -14.22 7.38 -5.68
N LYS A 117 -13.47 8.44 -5.43
CA LYS A 117 -12.34 8.88 -6.26
C LYS A 117 -11.08 9.06 -5.43
N HIS A 118 -9.94 8.74 -6.04
CA HIS A 118 -8.61 9.09 -5.54
C HIS A 118 -7.69 9.41 -6.74
N PRO A 119 -6.89 10.49 -6.72
CA PRO A 119 -6.10 10.94 -7.88
C PRO A 119 -5.14 9.88 -8.46
N ASN A 120 -4.56 9.06 -7.59
CA ASN A 120 -3.62 7.99 -7.95
C ASN A 120 -4.25 6.60 -8.03
N PHE A 121 -5.59 6.49 -8.00
CA PHE A 121 -6.29 5.22 -8.11
C PHE A 121 -7.07 5.21 -9.43
N LYS A 122 -6.48 4.63 -10.47
CA LYS A 122 -7.02 4.66 -11.85
C LYS A 122 -7.00 3.27 -12.48
N HIS A 123 -8.00 2.98 -13.29
CA HIS A 123 -8.11 1.72 -14.02
C HIS A 123 -6.86 1.46 -14.89
N GLY A 124 -6.32 0.25 -14.83
CA GLY A 124 -5.16 -0.18 -15.60
C GLY A 124 -3.82 0.49 -15.25
N ARG A 125 -3.76 1.36 -14.23
CA ARG A 125 -2.53 2.06 -13.82
C ARG A 125 -2.06 1.62 -12.44
N HIS A 126 -1.47 0.43 -12.40
CA HIS A 126 -0.98 -0.20 -11.18
C HIS A 126 0.18 0.59 -10.55
N GLU A 127 1.00 1.25 -11.37
CA GLU A 127 2.16 2.03 -10.96
C GLU A 127 1.79 3.25 -10.08
N LEU A 128 0.56 3.76 -10.20
CA LEU A 128 0.10 4.88 -9.39
C LEU A 128 -0.28 4.45 -7.96
N LEU A 129 -0.57 3.17 -7.74
CA LEU A 129 -1.01 2.66 -6.44
C LEU A 129 0.05 2.86 -5.34
N GLU A 130 1.33 2.88 -5.71
CA GLU A 130 2.44 3.14 -4.80
C GLU A 130 2.33 4.52 -4.12
N LYS A 131 1.75 5.50 -4.81
CA LYS A 131 1.58 6.87 -4.30
C LYS A 131 0.45 6.99 -3.27
N ILE A 132 -0.36 5.94 -3.09
CA ILE A 132 -1.48 5.94 -2.14
C ILE A 132 -0.96 5.56 -0.76
N LYS A 133 -0.80 6.56 0.12
CA LYS A 133 -0.30 6.38 1.48
C LYS A 133 -1.39 6.63 2.52
N ARG A 134 -1.27 5.95 3.66
CA ARG A 134 -2.21 6.09 4.77
C ARG A 134 -2.02 7.45 5.45
N LYS A 135 -3.13 8.15 5.74
CA LYS A 135 -3.10 9.40 6.51
C LYS A 135 -2.58 9.13 7.94
N PRO A 136 -1.62 9.93 8.43
CA PRO A 136 -1.17 9.83 9.82
C PRO A 136 -2.32 10.12 10.78
N ALA A 137 -2.40 9.39 11.89
CA ALA A 137 -3.40 9.66 12.90
C ALA A 137 -3.13 11.04 13.53
N LEU A 138 -4.09 11.95 13.43
CA LEU A 138 -4.03 13.22 14.14
C LEU A 138 -4.01 12.92 15.65
N LYS A 139 -2.89 13.23 16.33
CA LYS A 139 -2.81 13.19 17.79
C LYS A 139 -3.72 14.29 18.33
N SER A 140 -4.90 13.93 18.82
CA SER A 140 -5.77 14.86 19.55
C SER A 140 -5.00 15.42 20.76
N ARG A 141 -4.65 16.70 20.73
CA ARG A 141 -4.20 17.42 21.92
C ARG A 141 -5.44 17.63 22.81
N MET A 142 -5.64 16.78 23.80
CA MET A 142 -6.57 17.04 24.89
C MET A 142 -6.04 18.24 25.69
N SER A 143 -6.62 19.42 25.50
CA SER A 143 -6.40 20.57 26.39
C SER A 143 -7.21 20.39 27.67
N MET A 144 -6.53 20.22 28.81
CA MET A 144 -7.15 20.41 30.13
C MET A 144 -7.55 21.88 30.27
N ALA A 145 -8.86 22.15 30.30
CA ALA A 145 -9.40 23.42 30.77
C ALA A 145 -9.78 23.27 32.24
N SER A 146 -8.96 23.85 33.12
CA SER A 146 -9.23 23.94 34.56
C SER A 146 -10.29 25.00 34.84
N VAL A 147 -11.29 24.60 35.61
CA VAL A 147 -12.38 25.41 36.20
C VAL A 147 -11.81 26.43 37.19
N LYS A 148 -12.22 27.72 37.12
CA LYS A 148 -12.43 28.61 38.29
C LYS A 148 -13.47 29.72 37.99
N ASN A 149 -14.53 29.72 38.80
CA ASN A 149 -15.53 30.80 38.96
C ASN A 149 -14.97 31.94 39.84
N SER A 150 -15.32 33.20 39.56
CA SER A 150 -15.76 34.19 40.56
C SER A 150 -16.34 35.47 39.89
N PRO A 151 -17.44 36.05 40.41
CA PRO A 151 -18.10 37.26 39.87
C PRO A 151 -17.69 38.55 40.63
N TYR A 152 -17.50 39.68 39.94
CA TYR A 152 -17.76 41.10 40.32
C TYR A 152 -16.86 42.07 39.49
N PRO A 153 -17.34 43.27 39.08
CA PRO A 153 -16.57 44.23 38.30
C PRO A 153 -15.97 45.35 39.17
N ILE A 154 -14.72 45.78 38.90
CA ILE A 154 -14.16 47.02 39.45
C ILE A 154 -13.55 47.85 38.32
N ARG A 155 -13.96 49.12 38.28
CA ARG A 155 -13.57 50.17 37.33
C ARG A 155 -12.56 51.12 37.97
N ALA A 156 -11.53 51.46 37.19
CA ALA A 156 -10.65 52.64 37.20
C ALA A 156 -9.81 53.00 38.46
N ASN A 157 -8.48 53.07 38.29
CA ASN A 157 -7.83 54.38 38.19
C ASN A 157 -6.41 54.37 37.59
N GLN A 158 -6.12 55.49 36.96
CA GLN A 158 -5.00 55.89 36.13
C GLN A 158 -3.70 56.08 36.94
N ARG A 159 -2.59 55.45 36.52
CA ARG A 159 -1.23 55.98 36.70
C ARG A 159 -0.37 55.68 35.49
N LEU A 160 -0.05 56.74 34.77
CA LEU A 160 1.02 56.82 33.78
C LEU A 160 2.36 56.68 34.51
N GLY A 161 3.16 55.69 34.10
CA GLY A 161 4.50 55.45 34.62
C GLY A 161 5.24 54.51 33.68
N LEU A 162 6.16 55.07 32.91
CA LEU A 162 7.06 54.40 31.98
C LEU A 162 7.83 53.26 32.68
N ASN A 163 7.61 52.01 32.27
CA ASN A 163 8.69 51.07 31.94
C ASN A 163 8.13 49.82 31.26
N ARG A 164 8.11 49.81 29.92
CA ARG A 164 7.81 48.61 29.13
C ARG A 164 9.02 48.35 28.24
N HIS A 165 9.99 47.58 28.74
CA HIS A 165 11.05 47.04 27.88
C HIS A 165 11.81 45.86 28.49
N ILE A 166 11.13 44.73 28.79
CA ILE A 166 11.78 43.40 28.75
C ILE A 166 10.74 42.36 28.30
N SER A 167 10.55 42.19 26.99
CA SER A 167 9.77 41.07 26.41
C SER A 167 10.24 40.71 25.00
N GLY A 168 11.56 40.61 24.81
CA GLY A 168 12.18 40.29 23.51
C GLY A 168 12.97 38.98 23.45
N MET A 169 13.14 38.26 24.57
CA MET A 169 14.09 37.12 24.65
C MET A 169 13.44 35.74 24.82
N SER A 170 12.12 35.64 24.88
CA SER A 170 11.44 34.33 24.95
C SER A 170 11.34 33.65 23.58
N ASN A 171 11.08 34.43 22.52
CA ASN A 171 10.89 33.87 21.17
C ASN A 171 12.18 33.27 20.57
N THR A 172 13.35 33.83 20.87
CA THR A 172 14.63 33.32 20.31
C THR A 172 15.01 31.98 20.91
N ASN A 173 14.78 31.79 22.21
CA ASN A 173 15.07 30.53 22.90
C ASN A 173 14.09 29.42 22.47
N ASP A 174 12.82 29.74 22.29
CA ASP A 174 11.82 28.79 21.79
C ASP A 174 12.09 28.36 20.34
N LEU A 175 12.52 29.29 19.48
CA LEU A 175 12.96 28.99 18.12
C LEU A 175 14.23 28.12 18.11
N GLN A 176 15.20 28.42 18.99
CA GLN A 176 16.41 27.63 19.12
C GLN A 176 16.10 26.18 19.55
N ASN A 177 15.20 26.00 20.50
CA ASN A 177 14.74 24.67 20.94
C ASN A 177 14.02 23.91 19.82
N GLN A 178 13.25 24.61 19.00
CA GLN A 178 12.59 24.01 17.84
C GLN A 178 13.59 23.59 16.76
N ILE A 179 14.61 24.40 16.48
CA ILE A 179 15.70 24.07 15.54
C ILE A 179 16.46 22.83 16.01
N VAL A 180 16.79 22.73 17.31
CA VAL A 180 17.45 21.55 17.87
C VAL A 180 16.57 20.30 17.72
N THR A 181 15.27 20.42 18.00
CA THR A 181 14.31 19.33 17.86
C THR A 181 14.19 18.85 16.42
N LEU A 182 14.10 19.78 15.47
CA LEU A 182 14.05 19.48 14.03
C LEU A 182 15.36 18.87 13.53
N THR A 183 16.50 19.38 13.98
CA THR A 183 17.83 18.85 13.64
C THR A 183 17.97 17.42 14.14
N HIS A 184 17.51 17.14 15.37
CA HIS A 184 17.51 15.78 15.91
C HIS A 184 16.57 14.86 15.12
N ALA A 185 15.35 15.30 14.81
CA ALA A 185 14.40 14.53 14.00
C ALA A 185 14.97 14.21 12.60
N ASN A 186 15.60 15.20 11.96
CA ASN A 186 16.27 15.02 10.67
C ASN A 186 17.46 14.04 10.77
N SER A 187 18.29 14.14 11.82
CA SER A 187 19.38 13.20 12.05
C SER A 187 18.87 11.76 12.22
N GLN A 188 17.78 11.58 12.97
CA GLN A 188 17.15 10.27 13.15
C GLN A 188 16.58 9.73 11.83
N MET A 189 15.93 10.59 11.03
CA MET A 189 15.44 10.20 9.70
C MET A 189 16.59 9.76 8.78
N THR A 190 17.71 10.48 8.76
CA THR A 190 18.90 10.09 7.99
C THR A 190 19.44 8.73 8.42
N LYS A 191 19.46 8.43 9.73
CA LYS A 191 19.88 7.10 10.22
C LYS A 191 18.95 6.00 9.73
N TYR A 192 17.63 6.20 9.78
CA TYR A 192 16.68 5.23 9.26
C TYR A 192 16.82 5.00 7.75
N LEU A 193 17.05 6.07 6.98
CA LEU A 193 17.29 5.96 5.53
C LEU A 193 18.57 5.18 5.23
N ASN A 194 19.64 5.41 5.99
CA ASN A 194 20.89 4.66 5.82
C ASN A 194 20.69 3.18 6.20
N GLN A 195 19.99 2.88 7.29
CA GLN A 195 19.67 1.50 7.68
C GLN A 195 18.83 0.79 6.62
N MET A 196 17.81 1.46 6.07
CA MET A 196 16.98 0.90 5.01
C MET A 196 17.80 0.68 3.74
N THR A 197 18.67 1.62 3.38
CA THR A 197 19.59 1.49 2.24
C THR A 197 20.51 0.27 2.39
N THR A 198 21.10 0.08 3.57
CA THR A 198 21.93 -1.09 3.86
C THR A 198 21.13 -2.39 3.76
N CYS A 199 19.93 -2.42 4.36
CA CYS A 199 19.06 -3.61 4.28
C CYS A 199 18.70 -3.96 2.83
N PHE A 200 18.36 -2.96 2.02
CA PHE A 200 18.07 -3.14 0.60
C PHE A 200 19.29 -3.67 -0.16
N GLN A 201 20.49 -3.15 0.10
CA GLN A 201 21.73 -3.67 -0.48
C GLN A 201 21.97 -5.13 -0.11
N THR A 202 21.84 -5.50 1.16
CA THR A 202 21.99 -6.89 1.62
C THR A 202 21.01 -7.83 0.93
N VAL A 203 19.73 -7.46 0.85
CA VAL A 203 18.72 -8.30 0.16
C VAL A 203 19.06 -8.47 -1.32
N ASN A 204 19.55 -7.43 -2.00
CA ASN A 204 19.97 -7.54 -3.39
C ASN A 204 21.20 -8.45 -3.57
N GLU A 205 22.15 -8.41 -2.64
CA GLU A 205 23.31 -9.31 -2.63
C GLU A 205 22.88 -10.77 -2.44
N GLU A 206 21.99 -11.03 -1.48
CA GLU A 206 21.41 -12.36 -1.26
C GLU A 206 20.65 -12.87 -2.49
N LEU A 207 19.85 -12.01 -3.12
CA LEU A 207 19.11 -12.35 -4.34
C LEU A 207 20.07 -12.67 -5.50
N ALA A 208 21.14 -11.90 -5.65
CA ALA A 208 22.17 -12.17 -6.65
C ALA A 208 22.87 -13.52 -6.40
N MET A 209 23.16 -13.85 -5.14
CA MET A 209 23.72 -15.16 -4.77
C MET A 209 22.75 -16.31 -5.07
N ILE A 210 21.47 -16.16 -4.70
CA ILE A 210 20.44 -17.16 -5.00
C ILE A 210 20.34 -17.40 -6.51
N LYS A 211 20.32 -16.33 -7.31
CA LYS A 211 20.28 -16.42 -8.77
C LYS A 211 21.48 -17.18 -9.33
N LYS A 212 22.69 -16.91 -8.81
CA LYS A 212 23.91 -17.62 -9.21
C LYS A 212 23.84 -19.11 -8.86
N ASN A 213 23.35 -19.44 -7.67
CA ASN A 213 23.17 -20.82 -7.23
C ASN A 213 22.15 -21.55 -8.12
N MET A 214 21.04 -20.90 -8.46
CA MET A 214 20.02 -21.45 -9.35
C MET A 214 20.59 -21.78 -10.74
N ILE A 215 21.35 -20.86 -11.34
CA ILE A 215 22.02 -21.10 -12.63
C ILE A 215 22.98 -22.30 -12.53
N THR A 216 23.71 -22.42 -11.41
CA THR A 216 24.67 -23.51 -11.21
C THR A 216 23.93 -24.86 -11.09
N GLN A 217 22.81 -24.89 -10.37
CA GLN A 217 21.95 -26.07 -10.28
C GLN A 217 21.36 -26.46 -11.64
N ASP A 218 20.89 -25.50 -12.44
CA ASP A 218 20.40 -25.76 -13.80
C ASP A 218 21.48 -26.33 -14.72
N GLN A 219 22.72 -25.82 -14.62
CA GLN A 219 23.86 -26.35 -15.37
C GLN A 219 24.19 -27.79 -14.98
N LEU A 220 24.24 -28.09 -13.68
CA LEU A 220 24.45 -29.46 -13.18
C LEU A 220 23.34 -30.41 -13.64
N MET A 221 22.10 -29.94 -13.61
CA MET A 221 20.96 -30.71 -14.12
C MET A 221 21.07 -30.98 -15.61
N SER A 222 21.49 -29.98 -16.41
CA SER A 222 21.72 -30.15 -17.83
C SER A 222 22.84 -31.17 -18.13
N GLU A 223 23.95 -31.11 -17.41
CA GLU A 223 25.05 -32.08 -17.56
C GLU A 223 24.61 -33.49 -17.18
N PHE A 224 23.84 -33.64 -16.10
CA PHE A 224 23.27 -34.93 -15.72
C PHE A 224 22.33 -35.47 -16.80
N LEU A 225 21.44 -34.64 -17.36
CA LEU A 225 20.55 -35.03 -18.45
C LEU A 225 21.32 -35.46 -19.71
N LYS A 226 22.37 -34.72 -20.09
CA LYS A 226 23.24 -35.11 -21.22
C LYS A 226 23.90 -36.45 -20.96
N TYR A 227 24.38 -36.69 -19.74
CA TYR A 227 25.00 -37.96 -19.37
C TYR A 227 24.01 -39.12 -19.46
N VAL A 228 22.81 -38.98 -18.90
CA VAL A 228 21.76 -40.01 -18.96
C VAL A 228 21.37 -40.32 -20.42
N LEU A 229 21.16 -39.29 -21.24
CA LEU A 229 20.84 -39.46 -22.66
C LEU A 229 21.97 -40.16 -23.44
N ALA A 230 23.23 -39.86 -23.13
CA ALA A 230 24.38 -40.51 -23.76
C ALA A 230 24.51 -41.99 -23.37
N GLN A 231 24.11 -42.36 -22.14
CA GLN A 231 24.08 -43.75 -21.69
C GLN A 231 22.97 -44.54 -22.39
N GLU A 232 21.79 -43.95 -22.58
CA GLU A 232 20.69 -44.59 -23.34
C GLU A 232 21.11 -44.91 -24.78
N GLN A 233 21.78 -44.00 -25.49
CA GLN A 233 22.23 -44.25 -26.87
C GLN A 233 23.24 -45.40 -26.97
N LYS A 234 24.11 -45.58 -25.98
CA LYS A 234 25.04 -46.73 -25.90
C LYS A 234 24.32 -48.06 -25.68
N THR A 235 23.25 -48.07 -24.89
CA THR A 235 22.47 -49.29 -24.65
C THR A 235 21.64 -49.76 -25.85
N PHE A 236 21.35 -48.89 -26.83
CA PHE A 236 20.63 -49.24 -28.06
C PHE A 236 21.54 -49.59 -29.26
N SER A 237 22.88 -49.48 -29.12
CA SER A 237 23.84 -49.79 -30.20
C SER A 237 24.57 -51.13 -30.02
N ASN A 238 24.19 -51.94 -29.03
CA ASN A 238 24.59 -53.34 -28.85
C ASN A 238 23.35 -54.24 -29.03
#